data_AF-A0A3P9DLH6-F1
#
_entry.id   AF-A0A3P9DLH6-F1
#
_cell.length_a   1.000
_cell.length_b   1.000
_cell.length_c   1.000
_cell.angle_alpha   90.00
_cell.angle_beta   90.00
_cell.angle_gamma   90.00
#
_symmetry.space_group_name_H-M   'P 1'
#
loop_
_entity.id
_entity.type
_entity.pdbx_description
1 polymer ?
#
loop_
_entity_poly.entity_id
_entity_poly.type
_entity_poly.pdbx_seq_one_letter_code
_entity_poly.pdbx_strand_id
1 'polypeptide(L)'
;MCTHWPEASIMGGKRNTMFLESSDEEEQLGATKLEELIRQISEKRVKLPADLRTFIKSSRAISKYQTLFQNFRHPVFIEVGSDLVLSNFTLPLYWDNMASGENLKVVALEPSSSEYLKVKAAFTQTVQKNILKIERLQNVHLRQSYEVQKKKLSEKNRQEGGARERLLYHGTSQDSCESIIRNGFNRSFSGKHATLFGQGTYFAVNGSYSANPGYSMPAADGSQRVFVARVLTGVYTQGNSSMKVPPPRSNQPDDRYDCLVDQIANPSMFIIFNDNQAYPDYLITFC
;
A
#
# COMPACT_ATOMS: atom_id res chain seq x y z
N MET A 1 15.81 -39.64 18.68
CA MET A 1 16.62 -38.55 19.28
C MET A 1 15.64 -37.61 19.96
N CYS A 2 15.82 -37.41 21.26
CA CYS A 2 14.91 -36.66 22.12
C CYS A 2 15.12 -35.16 21.89
N THR A 3 14.08 -34.42 21.51
CA THR A 3 14.09 -32.95 21.54
C THR A 3 13.43 -32.50 22.84
N HIS A 4 14.28 -32.04 23.76
CA HIS A 4 13.90 -31.38 25.00
C HIS A 4 13.19 -30.06 24.66
N TRP A 5 11.99 -29.86 25.19
CA TRP A 5 11.33 -28.55 25.21
C TRP A 5 11.74 -27.82 26.50
N PRO A 6 12.20 -26.56 26.45
CA PRO A 6 12.37 -25.80 27.67
C PRO A 6 11.00 -25.39 28.21
N GLU A 7 10.79 -25.63 29.50
CA GLU A 7 9.58 -25.27 30.24
C GLU A 7 9.36 -23.74 30.20
N ALA A 8 8.17 -23.32 29.81
CA ALA A 8 7.72 -21.95 30.00
C ALA A 8 7.52 -21.71 31.51
N SER A 9 8.30 -20.81 32.09
CA SER A 9 8.17 -20.45 33.51
C SER A 9 6.99 -19.51 33.72
N ILE A 10 5.93 -20.02 34.36
CA ILE A 10 4.77 -19.22 34.80
C ILE A 10 5.12 -18.56 36.13
N MET A 11 5.35 -17.24 36.13
CA MET A 11 5.44 -16.45 37.35
C MET A 11 4.05 -15.91 37.72
N GLY A 12 3.47 -16.42 38.81
CA GLY A 12 2.14 -16.05 39.28
C GLY A 12 2.06 -14.61 39.80
N GLY A 13 1.42 -13.72 39.03
CA GLY A 13 0.96 -12.41 39.49
C GLY A 13 -0.48 -12.46 40.02
N LYS A 14 -0.78 -11.77 41.12
CA LYS A 14 -2.12 -11.74 41.73
C LYS A 14 -3.15 -11.06 40.80
N ARG A 15 -4.25 -11.79 40.55
CA ARG A 15 -5.52 -11.40 39.89
C ARG A 15 -5.41 -10.94 38.43
N ASN A 16 -5.68 -11.88 37.52
CA ASN A 16 -6.23 -11.71 36.17
C ASN A 16 -5.48 -10.88 35.12
N THR A 17 -4.15 -10.73 35.24
CA THR A 17 -3.35 -10.20 34.12
C THR A 17 -2.13 -11.09 33.90
N MET A 18 -2.12 -11.82 32.78
CA MET A 18 -0.90 -12.47 32.27
C MET A 18 -0.21 -11.48 31.35
N PHE A 19 1.02 -11.09 31.68
CA PHE A 19 1.91 -10.42 30.75
C PHE A 19 2.70 -11.50 30.02
N LEU A 20 2.49 -11.62 28.71
CA LEU A 20 3.42 -12.30 27.83
C LEU A 20 4.37 -11.23 27.31
N GLU A 21 5.58 -11.24 27.85
CA GLU A 21 6.67 -10.43 27.33
C GLU A 21 7.26 -11.21 26.14
N SER A 22 6.88 -10.85 24.92
CA SER A 22 7.54 -11.37 23.72
C SER A 22 8.66 -10.43 23.34
N SER A 23 9.89 -10.95 23.25
CA SER A 23 10.99 -10.22 22.62
C SER A 23 10.67 -10.01 21.14
N ASP A 24 11.00 -8.83 20.60
CA ASP A 24 10.69 -8.41 19.22
C ASP A 24 11.18 -9.38 18.12
N GLU A 25 11.99 -10.40 18.43
CA GLU A 25 12.40 -11.45 17.48
C GLU A 25 11.31 -12.51 17.23
N GLU A 26 10.51 -12.89 18.24
CA GLU A 26 9.49 -13.92 18.08
C GLU A 26 8.28 -13.40 17.28
N GLU A 27 7.91 -12.12 17.47
CA GLU A 27 6.88 -11.46 16.67
C GLU A 27 7.34 -11.29 15.22
N GLN A 28 8.61 -10.92 15.01
CA GLN A 28 9.19 -10.78 13.68
C GLN A 28 9.33 -12.14 12.97
N LEU A 29 9.72 -13.19 13.70
CA LEU A 29 9.80 -14.56 13.19
C LEU A 29 8.40 -15.12 12.88
N GLY A 30 7.43 -14.84 13.75
CA GLY A 30 6.02 -15.17 13.54
C GLY A 30 5.45 -14.48 12.30
N ALA A 31 5.71 -13.18 12.13
CA ALA A 31 5.33 -12.43 10.94
C ALA A 31 6.00 -12.99 9.67
N THR A 32 7.31 -13.28 9.72
CA THR A 32 8.06 -13.86 8.60
C THR A 32 7.53 -15.25 8.23
N LYS A 33 7.22 -16.09 9.22
CA LYS A 33 6.66 -17.43 9.01
C LYS A 33 5.25 -17.35 8.45
N LEU A 34 4.45 -16.40 8.91
CA LEU A 34 3.11 -16.17 8.41
C LEU A 34 3.14 -15.61 6.99
N GLU A 35 4.08 -14.72 6.64
CA GLU A 35 4.34 -14.29 5.27
C GLU A 35 4.78 -15.46 4.37
N GLU A 36 5.62 -16.37 4.89
CA GLU A 36 6.02 -17.59 4.19
C GLU A 36 4.80 -18.49 3.90
N LEU A 37 3.91 -18.66 4.88
CA LEU A 37 2.66 -19.43 4.73
C LEU A 37 1.66 -18.74 3.80
N ILE A 38 1.54 -17.41 3.84
CA ILE A 38 0.76 -16.63 2.88
C ILE A 38 1.31 -16.83 1.47
N ARG A 39 2.63 -16.91 1.31
CA ARG A 39 3.27 -17.21 0.02
C ARG A 39 3.00 -18.65 -0.44
N GLN A 40 2.62 -19.55 0.46
CA GLN A 40 2.18 -20.92 0.14
C GLN A 40 0.69 -21.00 -0.25
N ILE A 41 -0.06 -19.89 -0.15
CA ILE A 41 -1.43 -19.83 -0.66
C ILE A 41 -1.38 -20.06 -2.17
N SER A 42 -1.96 -21.19 -2.57
CA SER A 42 -1.87 -21.74 -3.91
C SER A 42 -2.53 -20.83 -4.96
N GLU A 43 -1.73 -20.26 -5.84
CA GLU A 43 -2.21 -19.77 -7.13
C GLU A 43 -2.49 -20.98 -8.02
N LYS A 44 -3.73 -21.16 -8.47
CA LYS A 44 -4.09 -22.24 -9.40
C LYS A 44 -4.32 -21.68 -10.79
N ARG A 45 -3.46 -22.07 -11.73
CA ARG A 45 -3.62 -21.77 -13.16
C ARG A 45 -4.33 -22.91 -13.86
N VAL A 46 -5.39 -22.57 -14.60
CA VAL A 46 -6.13 -23.52 -15.43
C VAL A 46 -6.06 -23.05 -16.88
N LYS A 47 -5.48 -23.87 -17.76
CA LYS A 47 -5.47 -23.60 -19.19
C LYS A 47 -6.89 -23.71 -19.72
N LEU A 48 -7.38 -22.64 -20.34
CA LEU A 48 -8.72 -22.61 -20.94
C LEU A 48 -8.65 -22.60 -22.47
N PRO A 49 -9.57 -23.33 -23.16
CA PRO A 49 -9.79 -23.18 -24.59
C PRO A 49 -10.12 -21.73 -24.98
N ALA A 50 -9.79 -21.35 -26.23
CA ALA A 50 -9.98 -19.98 -26.71
C ALA A 50 -11.43 -19.49 -26.57
N ASP A 51 -12.40 -20.33 -26.93
CA ASP A 51 -13.82 -19.98 -26.90
C ASP A 51 -14.32 -19.72 -25.47
N LEU A 52 -13.85 -20.53 -24.51
CA LEU A 52 -14.14 -20.35 -23.09
C LEU A 52 -13.52 -19.06 -22.54
N ARG A 53 -12.30 -18.70 -22.95
CA ARG A 53 -11.68 -17.41 -22.58
C ARG A 53 -12.49 -16.25 -23.16
N THR A 54 -12.87 -16.33 -24.43
CA THR A 54 -13.68 -15.31 -25.10
C THR A 54 -15.04 -15.16 -24.43
N PHE A 55 -15.71 -16.25 -24.10
CA PHE A 55 -16.98 -16.26 -23.36
C PHE A 55 -16.83 -15.61 -21.98
N ILE A 56 -15.83 -16.00 -21.19
CA ILE A 56 -15.67 -15.44 -19.83
C ILE A 56 -15.35 -13.93 -19.88
N LYS A 57 -14.54 -13.49 -20.86
CA LYS A 57 -14.19 -12.07 -21.05
C LYS A 57 -15.37 -11.23 -21.54
N SER A 58 -16.22 -11.79 -22.40
CA SER A 58 -17.36 -11.08 -23.00
C SER A 58 -18.64 -11.17 -22.18
N SER A 59 -18.71 -12.10 -21.22
CA SER A 59 -19.85 -12.28 -20.32
C SER A 59 -19.62 -11.63 -18.95
N ARG A 60 -20.67 -11.64 -18.11
CA ARG A 60 -20.58 -11.24 -16.69
C ARG A 60 -20.06 -12.36 -15.77
N ALA A 61 -19.51 -13.43 -16.32
CA ALA A 61 -19.10 -14.60 -15.54
C ALA A 61 -18.06 -14.26 -14.45
N ILE A 62 -17.06 -13.44 -14.78
CA ILE A 62 -16.02 -13.02 -13.82
C ILE A 62 -16.67 -12.34 -12.61
N SER A 63 -17.48 -11.30 -12.85
CA SER A 63 -18.18 -10.57 -11.78
C SER A 63 -19.11 -11.49 -10.98
N LYS A 64 -19.89 -12.35 -11.64
CA LYS A 64 -20.81 -13.29 -10.98
C LYS A 64 -20.09 -14.22 -10.00
N TYR A 65 -18.99 -14.83 -10.43
CA TYR A 65 -18.26 -15.77 -9.58
C TYR A 65 -17.38 -15.07 -8.54
N GLN A 66 -16.82 -13.89 -8.84
CA GLN A 66 -16.13 -13.08 -7.85
C GLN A 66 -17.05 -12.70 -6.68
N THR A 67 -18.28 -12.28 -6.94
CA THR A 67 -19.27 -12.00 -5.88
C THR A 67 -19.58 -13.25 -5.03
N LEU A 68 -19.64 -14.43 -5.65
CA LEU A 68 -19.81 -15.68 -4.90
C LEU A 68 -18.59 -16.00 -4.02
N PHE A 69 -17.39 -15.70 -4.51
CA PHE A 69 -16.14 -15.99 -3.79
C PHE A 69 -15.83 -15.00 -2.66
N GLN A 70 -16.44 -13.83 -2.66
CA GLN A 70 -16.35 -12.87 -1.55
C GLN A 70 -16.94 -13.39 -0.23
N ASN A 71 -17.81 -14.40 -0.28
CA ASN A 71 -18.45 -14.98 0.91
C ASN A 71 -17.59 -16.06 1.61
N PHE A 72 -16.43 -16.42 1.06
CA PHE A 72 -15.52 -17.35 1.72
C PHE A 72 -14.63 -16.62 2.72
N ARG A 73 -14.20 -17.31 3.78
CA ARG A 73 -13.21 -16.79 4.75
C ARG A 73 -11.88 -16.37 4.09
N HIS A 74 -11.65 -16.83 2.87
CA HIS A 74 -10.48 -16.60 2.03
C HIS A 74 -10.99 -16.27 0.62
N PRO A 75 -11.15 -14.98 0.27
CA PRO A 75 -11.74 -14.59 -1.00
C PRO A 75 -10.88 -15.05 -2.18
N VAL A 76 -11.48 -15.81 -3.10
CA VAL A 76 -10.82 -16.29 -4.31
C VAL A 76 -11.10 -15.33 -5.47
N PHE A 77 -10.04 -14.84 -6.10
CA PHE A 77 -10.07 -13.94 -7.24
C PHE A 77 -9.91 -14.71 -8.52
N ILE A 78 -10.52 -14.18 -9.58
CA ILE A 78 -10.49 -14.77 -10.92
C ILE A 78 -9.92 -13.73 -11.89
N GLU A 79 -8.84 -14.08 -12.58
CA GLU A 79 -8.31 -13.31 -13.70
C GLU A 79 -8.23 -14.19 -14.96
N VAL A 80 -8.56 -13.64 -16.14
CA VAL A 80 -8.54 -14.37 -17.42
C VAL A 80 -7.56 -13.73 -18.40
N GLY A 81 -6.39 -14.35 -18.54
CA GLY A 81 -5.35 -14.02 -19.52
C GLY A 81 -5.22 -15.10 -20.60
N SER A 82 -4.00 -15.60 -20.83
CA SER A 82 -3.78 -16.89 -21.53
C SER A 82 -4.32 -18.07 -20.71
N ASP A 83 -4.30 -17.94 -19.38
CA ASP A 83 -4.83 -18.91 -18.42
C ASP A 83 -5.91 -18.27 -17.53
N LEU A 84 -6.71 -19.10 -16.87
CA LEU A 84 -7.55 -18.71 -15.74
C LEU A 84 -6.69 -18.78 -14.46
N VAL A 85 -6.58 -17.67 -13.75
CA VAL A 85 -5.84 -17.58 -12.48
C VAL A 85 -6.83 -17.49 -11.35
N LEU A 86 -6.76 -18.44 -10.41
CA LEU A 86 -7.42 -18.38 -9.12
C LEU A 86 -6.38 -18.04 -8.05
N SER A 87 -6.53 -16.89 -7.40
CA SER A 87 -5.66 -16.46 -6.30
C SER A 87 -6.49 -16.15 -5.07
N ASN A 88 -6.00 -16.50 -3.88
CA ASN A 88 -6.62 -16.08 -2.64
C ASN A 88 -5.85 -14.85 -2.14
N PHE A 89 -6.50 -13.69 -2.12
CA PHE A 89 -5.89 -12.47 -1.62
C PHE A 89 -6.11 -12.42 -0.11
N THR A 90 -5.04 -12.63 0.65
CA THR A 90 -5.06 -12.39 2.08
C THR A 90 -4.90 -10.90 2.32
N LEU A 91 -5.86 -10.31 3.02
CA LEU A 91 -5.74 -8.92 3.47
C LEU A 91 -4.50 -8.80 4.38
N PRO A 92 -3.85 -7.62 4.44
CA PRO A 92 -2.67 -7.45 5.27
C PRO A 92 -2.98 -7.79 6.73
N LEU A 93 -2.08 -8.53 7.37
CA LEU A 93 -2.29 -9.08 8.72
C LEU A 93 -2.46 -8.03 9.81
N TYR A 94 -1.89 -6.84 9.59
CA TYR A 94 -2.00 -5.70 10.50
C TYR A 94 -3.35 -4.99 10.38
N TRP A 95 -4.25 -5.42 9.49
CA TRP A 95 -5.60 -4.86 9.41
C TRP A 95 -6.49 -5.41 10.52
N ASP A 96 -7.34 -4.55 11.08
CA ASP A 96 -8.47 -5.01 11.89
C ASP A 96 -9.43 -5.82 11.04
N ASN A 97 -10.14 -6.72 11.72
CA ASN A 97 -11.30 -7.39 11.16
C ASN A 97 -12.29 -6.38 10.57
N MET A 98 -12.70 -6.66 9.34
CA MET A 98 -13.75 -5.93 8.63
C MET A 98 -15.03 -6.77 8.62
N ALA A 99 -16.18 -6.12 8.70
CA ALA A 99 -17.47 -6.81 8.60
C ALA A 99 -17.65 -7.42 7.20
N SER A 100 -18.51 -8.44 7.10
CA SER A 100 -18.83 -9.04 5.79
C SER A 100 -19.41 -7.98 4.84
N GLY A 101 -18.81 -7.83 3.66
CA GLY A 101 -19.18 -6.82 2.66
C GLY A 101 -18.65 -5.40 2.93
N GLU A 102 -17.93 -5.17 4.03
CA GLU A 102 -17.23 -3.90 4.29
C GLU A 102 -15.99 -3.81 3.41
N ASN A 103 -15.91 -2.76 2.57
CA ASN A 103 -14.79 -2.58 1.63
C ASN A 103 -13.85 -1.43 2.02
N LEU A 104 -14.27 -0.59 2.98
CA LEU A 104 -13.50 0.53 3.50
C LEU A 104 -13.73 0.63 5.00
N LYS A 105 -12.64 0.61 5.78
CA LYS A 105 -12.63 0.91 7.21
C LYS A 105 -11.50 1.89 7.52
N VAL A 106 -11.79 2.89 8.35
CA VAL A 106 -10.82 3.85 8.87
C VAL A 106 -10.65 3.54 10.36
N VAL A 107 -9.44 3.21 10.77
CA VAL A 107 -9.14 2.75 12.12
C VAL A 107 -8.23 3.77 12.79
N ALA A 108 -8.71 4.42 13.85
CA ALA A 108 -7.85 5.23 14.71
C ALA A 108 -6.90 4.30 15.48
N LEU A 109 -5.60 4.51 15.33
CA LEU A 109 -4.60 3.71 16.02
C LEU A 109 -4.45 4.16 17.47
N GLU A 110 -4.35 3.20 18.39
CA GLU A 110 -4.08 3.48 19.80
C GLU A 110 -2.66 4.08 19.96
N PRO A 111 -2.50 5.22 20.67
CA PRO A 111 -1.20 5.88 20.80
C PRO A 111 -0.09 5.03 21.43
N SER A 112 -0.46 4.01 22.21
CA SER A 112 0.46 3.05 22.83
C SER A 112 0.83 1.87 21.93
N SER A 113 0.15 1.69 20.79
CA SER A 113 0.42 0.57 19.88
C SER A 113 1.78 0.70 19.18
N SER A 114 2.44 -0.45 18.93
CA SER A 114 3.73 -0.48 18.23
C SER A 114 3.63 0.13 16.83
N GLU A 115 2.50 -0.06 16.13
CA GLU A 115 2.21 0.52 14.83
C GLU A 115 2.11 2.05 14.87
N TYR A 116 1.35 2.61 15.82
CA TYR A 116 1.27 4.06 16.01
C TYR A 116 2.66 4.65 16.26
N LEU A 117 3.42 4.06 17.18
CA LEU A 117 4.76 4.53 17.55
C LEU A 117 5.72 4.49 16.36
N LYS A 118 5.67 3.44 15.52
CA LYS A 118 6.48 3.34 14.29
C LYS A 118 6.13 4.44 13.28
N VAL A 119 4.84 4.66 12.99
CA VAL A 119 4.41 5.70 12.05
C VAL A 119 4.73 7.10 12.58
N LYS A 120 4.46 7.37 13.87
CA LYS A 120 4.82 8.61 14.55
C LYS A 120 6.31 8.87 14.49
N ALA A 121 7.14 7.90 14.86
CA ALA A 121 8.59 8.06 14.86
C ALA A 121 9.10 8.46 13.47
N ALA A 122 8.69 7.77 12.42
CA ALA A 122 9.07 8.08 11.05
C ALA A 122 8.64 9.50 10.61
N PHE A 123 7.41 9.92 10.94
CA PHE A 123 6.92 11.26 10.60
C PHE A 123 7.69 12.37 11.36
N THR A 124 7.92 12.17 12.65
CA THR A 124 8.57 13.15 13.53
C THR A 124 10.08 13.30 13.29
N GLN A 125 10.71 12.42 12.49
CA GLN A 125 12.09 12.61 12.02
C GLN A 125 12.27 13.94 11.27
N THR A 126 11.23 14.41 10.59
CA THR A 126 11.29 15.64 9.78
C THR A 126 10.22 16.67 10.15
N VAL A 127 9.18 16.28 10.89
CA VAL A 127 8.07 17.17 11.27
C VAL A 127 8.03 17.39 12.78
N GLN A 128 8.28 18.62 13.21
CA GLN A 128 8.18 19.03 14.62
C GLN A 128 6.81 19.66 14.91
N LYS A 129 5.75 18.83 14.83
CA LYS A 129 4.36 19.24 15.09
C LYS A 129 3.66 18.24 16.01
N ASN A 130 2.59 18.67 16.66
CA ASN A 130 1.83 17.81 17.55
C ASN A 130 0.92 16.88 16.73
N ILE A 131 1.12 15.57 16.84
CA ILE A 131 0.24 14.59 16.20
C ILE A 131 -1.03 14.45 17.04
N LEU A 132 -2.17 14.72 16.41
CA LEU A 132 -3.50 14.60 17.03
C LEU A 132 -4.04 13.18 16.91
N LYS A 133 -3.87 12.55 15.74
CA LYS A 133 -4.23 11.15 15.51
C LYS A 133 -3.53 10.57 14.29
N ILE A 134 -3.41 9.24 14.26
CA ILE A 134 -2.98 8.45 13.11
C ILE A 134 -4.10 7.45 12.83
N GLU A 135 -4.58 7.43 11.60
CA GLU A 135 -5.64 6.54 11.16
C GLU A 135 -5.11 5.58 10.10
N ARG A 136 -5.22 4.27 10.32
CA ARG A 136 -4.99 3.26 9.28
C ARG A 136 -6.18 3.21 8.34
N LEU A 137 -5.90 3.15 7.04
CA LEU A 137 -6.90 3.07 6.00
C LEU A 137 -6.93 1.64 5.48
N GLN A 138 -8.10 1.01 5.51
CA GLN A 138 -8.32 -0.37 5.07
C GLN A 138 -9.29 -0.37 3.90
N ASN A 139 -8.79 -0.09 2.70
CA ASN A 139 -9.58 -0.11 1.47
C ASN A 139 -9.25 -1.36 0.66
N VAL A 140 -10.17 -2.32 0.66
CA VAL A 140 -9.97 -3.65 0.06
C VAL A 140 -9.66 -3.55 -1.43
N HIS A 141 -10.42 -2.74 -2.18
CA HIS A 141 -10.28 -2.62 -3.63
C HIS A 141 -8.99 -1.92 -4.04
N LEU A 142 -8.63 -0.84 -3.32
CA LEU A 142 -7.36 -0.14 -3.58
C LEU A 142 -6.17 -1.04 -3.24
N ARG A 143 -6.24 -1.78 -2.13
CA ARG A 143 -5.16 -2.69 -1.75
C ARG A 143 -4.99 -3.81 -2.76
N GLN A 144 -6.08 -4.40 -3.25
CA GLN A 144 -6.01 -5.43 -4.30
C GLN A 144 -5.36 -4.90 -5.58
N SER A 145 -5.80 -3.74 -6.05
CA SER A 145 -5.29 -3.12 -7.27
C SER A 145 -3.80 -2.79 -7.14
N TYR A 146 -3.39 -2.32 -5.95
CA TYR A 146 -1.99 -2.09 -5.60
C TYR A 146 -1.15 -3.36 -5.63
N GLU A 147 -1.64 -4.47 -5.07
CA GLU A 147 -0.88 -5.74 -4.99
C GLU A 147 -0.72 -6.40 -6.37
N VAL A 148 -1.74 -6.32 -7.22
CA VAL A 148 -1.63 -6.73 -8.63
C VAL A 148 -0.56 -5.91 -9.34
N GLN A 149 -0.56 -4.58 -9.14
CA GLN A 149 0.45 -3.70 -9.72
C GLN A 149 1.85 -3.98 -9.16
N LYS A 150 1.98 -4.30 -7.87
CA LYS A 150 3.24 -4.69 -7.22
C LYS A 150 3.80 -5.97 -7.81
N LYS A 151 2.97 -6.99 -8.03
CA LYS A 151 3.38 -8.23 -8.70
C LYS A 151 3.88 -7.95 -10.11
N LYS A 152 3.12 -7.19 -10.91
CA LYS A 152 3.49 -6.80 -12.28
C LYS A 152 4.84 -6.09 -12.34
N LEU A 153 5.08 -5.10 -11.47
CA LEU A 153 6.36 -4.37 -11.42
C LEU A 153 7.51 -5.25 -10.91
N SER A 154 7.22 -6.16 -9.97
CA SER A 154 8.22 -7.09 -9.46
C SER A 154 8.70 -8.07 -10.53
N GLU A 155 7.79 -8.56 -11.36
CA GLU A 155 8.10 -9.43 -12.50
C GLU A 155 8.84 -8.66 -13.61
N LYS A 156 8.34 -7.48 -13.98
CA LYS A 156 8.95 -6.60 -14.98
C LYS A 156 10.41 -6.26 -14.62
N ASN A 157 10.66 -5.88 -13.38
CA ASN A 157 11.97 -5.39 -12.91
C ASN A 157 12.74 -6.42 -12.08
N ARG A 158 12.52 -7.72 -12.33
CA ARG A 158 13.05 -8.82 -11.50
C ARG A 158 14.57 -8.76 -11.33
N GLN A 159 15.30 -8.30 -12.34
CA GLN A 159 16.76 -8.17 -12.31
C GLN A 159 17.26 -6.83 -11.74
N GLU A 160 16.35 -5.96 -11.31
CA GLU A 160 16.63 -4.55 -10.99
C GLU A 160 16.03 -4.12 -9.65
N GLY A 161 15.76 -5.09 -8.77
CA GLY A 161 15.18 -4.86 -7.44
C GLY A 161 13.65 -4.81 -7.41
N GLY A 162 12.98 -5.26 -8.47
CA GLY A 162 11.53 -5.46 -8.49
C GLY A 162 10.72 -4.17 -8.37
N ALA A 163 9.64 -4.20 -7.59
CA ALA A 163 8.72 -3.07 -7.49
C ALA A 163 9.21 -1.91 -6.60
N ARG A 164 10.27 -2.11 -5.80
CA ARG A 164 10.85 -1.11 -4.88
C ARG A 164 9.78 -0.29 -4.13
N GLU A 165 9.02 -0.97 -3.27
CA GLU A 165 8.02 -0.32 -2.42
C GLU A 165 8.69 0.64 -1.43
N ARG A 166 8.14 1.85 -1.30
CA ARG A 166 8.54 2.85 -0.31
C ARG A 166 7.33 3.40 0.43
N LEU A 167 7.52 3.73 1.71
CA LEU A 167 6.57 4.59 2.43
C LEU A 167 6.95 6.04 2.19
N LEU A 168 6.03 6.81 1.60
CA LEU A 168 6.23 8.20 1.23
C LEU A 168 5.05 9.06 1.68
N TYR A 169 5.22 10.38 1.67
CA TYR A 169 4.23 11.33 2.18
C TYR A 169 3.51 12.08 1.05
N HIS A 170 2.22 12.33 1.24
CA HIS A 170 1.41 13.15 0.34
C HIS A 170 0.54 14.13 1.13
N GLY A 171 0.85 15.41 1.04
CA GLY A 171 0.04 16.49 1.60
C GLY A 171 -1.14 16.82 0.68
N THR A 172 -2.32 17.05 1.25
CA THR A 172 -3.49 17.48 0.48
C THR A 172 -4.45 18.33 1.31
N SER A 173 -5.49 18.88 0.67
CA SER A 173 -6.56 19.59 1.37
C SER A 173 -7.54 18.63 2.07
N GLN A 174 -8.22 19.11 3.11
CA GLN A 174 -9.31 18.37 3.77
C GLN A 174 -10.36 17.85 2.76
N ASP A 175 -10.78 18.70 1.84
CA ASP A 175 -11.78 18.34 0.81
C ASP A 175 -11.33 17.18 -0.09
N SER A 176 -10.02 17.01 -0.27
CA SER A 176 -9.46 15.95 -1.11
C SER A 176 -9.26 14.64 -0.35
N CYS A 177 -9.18 14.68 0.98
CA CYS A 177 -8.93 13.51 1.81
C CYS A 177 -9.99 12.42 1.62
N GLU A 178 -11.28 12.76 1.67
CA GLU A 178 -12.36 11.77 1.51
C GLU A 178 -12.30 11.06 0.15
N SER A 179 -11.99 11.82 -0.91
CA SER A 179 -11.80 11.24 -2.24
C SER A 179 -10.62 10.27 -2.28
N ILE A 180 -9.48 10.63 -1.68
CA ILE A 180 -8.29 9.76 -1.66
C ILE A 180 -8.55 8.49 -0.83
N ILE A 181 -9.22 8.61 0.31
CA ILE A 181 -9.57 7.45 1.16
C ILE A 181 -10.46 6.45 0.39
N ARG A 182 -11.43 6.94 -0.37
CA ARG A 182 -12.39 6.09 -1.10
C ARG A 182 -11.84 5.58 -2.43
N ASN A 183 -11.19 6.44 -3.19
CA ASN A 183 -10.88 6.23 -4.60
C ASN A 183 -9.38 6.14 -4.90
N GLY A 184 -8.53 6.35 -3.89
CA GLY A 184 -7.08 6.38 -4.06
C GLY A 184 -6.58 7.68 -4.68
N PHE A 185 -5.30 7.67 -5.04
CA PHE A 185 -4.67 8.82 -5.69
C PHE A 185 -5.03 8.85 -7.17
N ASN A 186 -5.57 9.96 -7.65
CA ASN A 186 -5.94 10.11 -9.06
C ASN A 186 -5.15 11.25 -9.69
N ARG A 187 -4.33 10.91 -10.68
CA ARG A 187 -3.44 11.86 -11.37
C ARG A 187 -4.20 12.99 -12.08
N SER A 188 -5.47 12.81 -12.42
CA SER A 188 -6.31 13.83 -13.06
C SER A 188 -6.57 15.03 -12.15
N PHE A 189 -6.40 14.86 -10.82
CA PHE A 189 -6.44 15.95 -9.85
C PHE A 189 -5.04 16.50 -9.51
N SER A 190 -3.98 15.93 -10.11
CA SER A 190 -2.61 16.42 -9.96
C SER A 190 -2.41 17.66 -10.83
N GLY A 191 -1.60 18.62 -10.37
CA GLY A 191 -1.31 19.86 -11.09
C GLY A 191 -1.91 21.13 -10.49
N LYS A 192 -2.57 21.06 -9.33
CA LYS A 192 -2.88 22.26 -8.52
C LYS A 192 -1.61 22.95 -8.00
N HIS A 193 -0.51 22.20 -7.90
CA HIS A 193 0.83 22.69 -7.60
C HIS A 193 1.75 22.38 -8.79
N ALA A 194 2.75 23.23 -9.04
CA ALA A 194 3.61 23.19 -10.22
C ALA A 194 4.14 21.77 -10.51
N THR A 195 3.85 21.25 -11.72
CA THR A 195 4.30 19.92 -12.16
C THR A 195 5.75 19.98 -12.65
N LEU A 196 6.71 20.25 -11.76
CA LEU A 196 8.11 20.50 -12.14
C LEU A 196 8.82 19.28 -12.73
N PHE A 197 8.44 18.07 -12.30
CA PHE A 197 9.12 16.82 -12.65
C PHE A 197 8.19 15.82 -13.35
N GLY A 198 7.06 16.31 -13.88
CA GLY A 198 6.10 15.54 -14.67
C GLY A 198 4.66 15.70 -14.20
N GLN A 199 3.71 15.32 -15.06
CA GLN A 199 2.27 15.45 -14.86
C GLN A 199 1.69 14.17 -14.22
N GLY A 200 2.15 13.86 -13.01
CA GLY A 200 1.73 12.70 -12.24
C GLY A 200 1.44 13.06 -10.78
N THR A 201 1.21 12.03 -9.95
CA THR A 201 0.99 12.21 -8.51
C THR A 201 2.32 12.25 -7.76
N TYR A 202 2.53 13.27 -6.94
CA TYR A 202 3.79 13.53 -6.22
C TYR A 202 3.78 12.93 -4.81
N PHE A 203 4.90 12.34 -4.42
CA PHE A 203 5.12 11.79 -3.09
C PHE A 203 6.50 12.21 -2.57
N ALA A 204 6.56 12.80 -1.38
CA ALA A 204 7.79 13.26 -0.77
C ALA A 204 8.43 12.16 0.10
N VAL A 205 9.77 12.12 0.13
CA VAL A 205 10.51 11.26 1.06
C VAL A 205 10.39 11.77 2.49
N ASN A 206 10.48 13.10 2.67
CA ASN A 206 10.40 13.74 3.98
C ASN A 206 8.98 14.26 4.24
N GLY A 207 8.43 13.93 5.41
CA GLY A 207 7.12 14.38 5.85
C GLY A 207 7.00 15.91 5.91
N SER A 208 8.10 16.60 6.22
CA SER A 208 8.17 18.07 6.27
C SER A 208 7.75 18.76 4.98
N TYR A 209 8.10 18.18 3.82
CA TYR A 209 7.69 18.72 2.53
C TYR A 209 6.16 18.65 2.40
N SER A 210 5.57 17.50 2.67
CA SER A 210 4.12 17.29 2.62
C SER A 210 3.36 18.06 3.71
N ALA A 211 3.98 18.29 4.87
CA ALA A 211 3.42 19.02 6.00
C ALA A 211 3.44 20.56 5.83
N ASN A 212 4.04 21.06 4.75
CA ASN A 212 3.99 22.47 4.41
C ASN A 212 2.52 22.89 4.14
N PRO A 213 2.04 24.03 4.69
CA PRO A 213 0.67 24.50 4.50
C PRO A 213 0.25 24.71 3.04
N GLY A 214 1.20 24.92 2.13
CA GLY A 214 0.95 25.01 0.69
C GLY A 214 0.50 23.69 0.07
N TYR A 215 0.79 22.53 0.69
CA TYR A 215 0.40 21.21 0.20
C TYR A 215 -0.64 20.54 1.12
N SER A 216 -0.42 20.57 2.43
CA SER A 216 -1.41 20.14 3.43
C SER A 216 -2.14 21.36 3.97
N MET A 217 -3.15 21.85 3.27
CA MET A 217 -3.87 23.05 3.66
C MET A 217 -4.49 22.90 5.06
N PRO A 218 -4.19 23.80 6.02
CA PRO A 218 -4.82 23.79 7.33
C PRO A 218 -6.34 23.92 7.23
N ALA A 219 -7.04 23.14 8.05
CA ALA A 219 -8.48 23.25 8.25
C ALA A 219 -8.82 24.50 9.09
N ALA A 220 -10.12 24.77 9.26
CA ALA A 220 -10.61 25.90 10.05
C ALA A 220 -10.16 25.86 11.52
N ASP A 221 -9.93 24.66 12.06
CA ASP A 221 -9.41 24.44 13.42
C ASP A 221 -7.86 24.48 13.49
N GLY A 222 -7.19 24.79 12.38
CA GLY A 222 -5.74 24.81 12.26
C GLY A 222 -5.09 23.44 12.03
N SER A 223 -5.85 22.34 12.06
CA SER A 223 -5.30 21.01 11.84
C SER A 223 -4.93 20.79 10.38
N GLN A 224 -3.81 20.10 10.15
CA GLN A 224 -3.33 19.69 8.84
C GLN A 224 -3.36 18.16 8.73
N ARG A 225 -3.40 17.67 7.49
CA ARG A 225 -3.45 16.24 7.19
C ARG A 225 -2.43 15.87 6.13
N VAL A 226 -1.73 14.75 6.35
CA VAL A 226 -0.78 14.17 5.41
C VAL A 226 -1.02 12.66 5.34
N PHE A 227 -1.10 12.12 4.13
CA PHE A 227 -1.11 10.69 3.92
C PHE A 227 0.30 10.11 4.01
N VAL A 228 0.41 8.93 4.61
CA VAL A 228 1.53 8.01 4.40
C VAL A 228 1.05 6.95 3.41
N ALA A 229 1.72 6.87 2.27
CA ALA A 229 1.36 5.97 1.19
C ALA A 229 2.45 4.95 0.94
N ARG A 230 2.05 3.72 0.63
CA ARG A 230 2.94 2.74 -0.01
C ARG A 230 3.00 3.07 -1.49
N VAL A 231 4.20 3.28 -2.02
CA VAL A 231 4.42 3.69 -3.41
C VAL A 231 5.40 2.75 -4.08
N LEU A 232 5.00 2.20 -5.23
CA LEU A 232 5.83 1.33 -6.05
C LEU A 232 6.73 2.17 -6.96
N THR A 233 7.94 2.46 -6.48
CA THR A 233 8.88 3.33 -7.20
C THR A 233 9.58 2.65 -8.37
N GLY A 234 9.68 1.31 -8.35
CA GLY A 234 10.30 0.54 -9.42
C GLY A 234 11.66 1.10 -9.86
N VAL A 235 11.91 1.09 -11.17
CA VAL A 235 13.07 1.76 -11.77
C VAL A 235 12.66 3.17 -12.16
N TYR A 236 13.46 4.15 -11.77
CA TYR A 236 13.14 5.56 -11.95
C TYR A 236 14.23 6.33 -12.68
N THR A 237 13.86 7.49 -13.22
CA THR A 237 14.77 8.44 -13.86
C THR A 237 14.36 9.88 -13.54
N GLN A 238 15.22 10.85 -13.87
CA GLN A 238 14.91 12.24 -13.63
C GLN A 238 13.75 12.73 -14.51
N GLY A 239 12.79 13.42 -13.90
CA GLY A 239 11.64 13.99 -14.59
C GLY A 239 11.85 15.42 -15.06
N ASN A 240 10.95 15.88 -15.91
CA ASN A 240 10.78 17.31 -16.23
C ASN A 240 9.30 17.63 -16.45
N SER A 241 8.97 18.92 -16.46
CA SER A 241 7.58 19.39 -16.46
C SER A 241 6.74 19.03 -17.68
N SER A 242 7.38 18.73 -18.82
CA SER A 242 6.69 18.34 -20.05
C SER A 242 6.26 16.86 -20.08
N MET A 243 6.78 16.03 -19.16
CA MET A 243 6.56 14.59 -19.18
C MET A 243 5.16 14.22 -18.68
N LYS A 244 4.36 13.61 -19.58
CA LYS A 244 3.03 13.04 -19.25
C LYS A 244 3.08 11.57 -18.85
N VAL A 245 4.17 10.90 -19.19
CA VAL A 245 4.49 9.51 -18.85
C VAL A 245 6.01 9.40 -18.69
N PRO A 246 6.53 8.43 -17.91
CA PRO A 246 7.96 8.20 -17.83
C PRO A 246 8.54 7.83 -19.20
N PRO A 247 9.80 8.21 -19.51
CA PRO A 247 10.41 7.91 -20.80
C PRO A 247 10.72 6.41 -20.96
N PRO A 248 10.94 5.93 -22.20
CA PRO A 248 11.47 4.60 -22.46
C PRO A 248 12.86 4.41 -21.84
N ARG A 249 13.18 3.18 -21.43
CA ARG A 249 14.46 2.76 -20.85
C ARG A 249 15.41 2.18 -21.90
N SER A 250 14.84 1.71 -22.99
CA SER A 250 15.51 1.11 -24.12
C SER A 250 14.86 1.60 -25.42
N ASN A 251 15.34 1.11 -26.57
CA ASN A 251 14.73 1.42 -27.87
C ASN A 251 13.32 0.81 -28.03
N GLN A 252 12.84 0.04 -27.05
CA GLN A 252 11.48 -0.51 -27.03
C GLN A 252 10.52 0.49 -26.34
N PRO A 253 9.51 1.03 -27.06
CA PRO A 253 8.64 2.09 -26.53
C PRO A 253 7.80 1.70 -25.30
N ASP A 254 7.53 0.39 -25.15
CA ASP A 254 6.71 -0.18 -24.08
C ASP A 254 7.51 -0.45 -22.79
N ASP A 255 8.84 -0.49 -22.89
CA ASP A 255 9.73 -0.62 -21.74
C ASP A 255 10.08 0.76 -21.20
N ARG A 256 9.23 1.27 -20.30
CA ARG A 256 9.38 2.60 -19.68
C ARG A 256 9.85 2.53 -18.23
N TYR A 257 10.44 3.62 -17.75
CA TYR A 257 10.64 3.81 -16.31
C TYR A 257 9.29 3.75 -15.57
N ASP A 258 9.30 3.37 -14.30
CA ASP A 258 8.08 3.19 -13.50
C ASP A 258 7.67 4.46 -12.77
N CYS A 259 8.62 5.33 -12.44
CA CYS A 259 8.33 6.66 -11.90
C CYS A 259 9.43 7.67 -12.27
N LEU A 260 9.16 8.95 -12.00
CA LEU A 260 10.12 10.03 -12.14
C LEU A 260 10.56 10.56 -10.78
N VAL A 261 11.74 11.17 -10.73
CA VAL A 261 12.30 11.81 -9.54
C VAL A 261 12.80 13.22 -9.87
N ASP A 262 12.98 14.03 -8.83
CA ASP A 262 13.61 15.35 -8.92
C ASP A 262 15.10 15.26 -9.26
N GLN A 263 15.81 14.29 -8.66
CA GLN A 263 17.22 13.99 -8.91
C GLN A 263 17.51 12.50 -8.66
N ILE A 264 18.46 11.93 -9.42
CA ILE A 264 18.70 10.47 -9.41
C ILE A 264 19.50 10.02 -8.17
N ALA A 265 20.53 10.76 -7.79
CA ALA A 265 21.50 10.31 -6.77
C ALA A 265 20.87 10.21 -5.37
N ASN A 266 20.02 11.18 -5.00
CA ASN A 266 19.31 11.19 -3.73
C ASN A 266 17.92 11.82 -3.92
N PRO A 267 16.93 11.07 -4.44
CA PRO A 267 15.60 11.60 -4.71
C PRO A 267 14.94 12.15 -3.44
N SER A 268 14.39 13.36 -3.50
CA SER A 268 13.56 13.91 -2.43
C SER A 268 12.07 13.67 -2.66
N MET A 269 11.70 13.33 -3.90
CA MET A 269 10.33 13.02 -4.28
C MET A 269 10.25 12.02 -5.43
N PHE A 270 9.10 11.35 -5.50
CA PHE A 270 8.75 10.39 -6.54
C PHE A 270 7.42 10.77 -7.18
N ILE A 271 7.34 10.68 -8.50
CA ILE A 271 6.18 11.04 -9.30
C ILE A 271 5.71 9.80 -10.05
N ILE A 272 4.52 9.30 -9.71
CA ILE A 272 3.91 8.13 -10.35
C ILE A 272 2.84 8.53 -11.37
N PHE A 273 2.62 7.66 -12.35
CA PHE A 273 1.74 7.91 -13.49
C PHE A 273 0.61 6.90 -13.64
N ASN A 274 0.59 5.86 -12.80
CA ASN A 274 -0.50 4.91 -12.69
C ASN A 274 -1.09 4.98 -11.28
N ASP A 275 -2.41 5.18 -11.21
CA ASP A 275 -3.15 5.40 -9.97
C ASP A 275 -3.02 4.21 -8.99
N ASN A 276 -2.84 2.99 -9.50
CA ASN A 276 -2.65 1.78 -8.71
C ASN A 276 -1.20 1.57 -8.21
N GLN A 277 -0.25 2.46 -8.54
CA GLN A 277 1.12 2.40 -8.00
C GLN A 277 1.24 2.92 -6.57
N ALA A 278 0.17 3.51 -6.01
CA ALA A 278 0.16 3.99 -4.64
C ALA A 278 -1.08 3.52 -3.88
N TYR A 279 -0.88 3.14 -2.62
CA TYR A 279 -1.92 2.81 -1.67
C TYR A 279 -1.85 3.76 -0.47
N PRO A 280 -2.92 4.52 -0.15
CA PRO A 280 -2.94 5.34 1.06
C PRO A 280 -3.05 4.40 2.28
N ASP A 281 -1.97 4.27 3.04
CA ASP A 281 -1.84 3.31 4.15
C ASP A 281 -2.30 3.93 5.47
N TYR A 282 -1.88 5.18 5.70
CA TYR A 282 -2.26 5.95 6.89
C TYR A 282 -2.63 7.39 6.55
N LEU A 283 -3.43 8.01 7.40
CA LEU A 283 -3.68 9.45 7.45
C LEU A 283 -3.23 9.98 8.81
N ILE A 284 -2.30 10.94 8.80
CA ILE A 284 -1.83 11.63 10.01
C ILE A 284 -2.52 12.99 10.07
N THR A 285 -3.18 13.28 11.20
CA THR A 285 -3.71 14.60 11.52
C THR A 285 -2.85 15.26 12.60
N PHE A 286 -2.41 16.49 12.40
CA PHE A 286 -1.47 17.20 13.28
C PHE A 286 -1.72 18.72 13.30
N CYS A 287 -1.17 19.42 14.29
CA CYS A 287 -1.15 20.88 14.38
C CYS A 287 0.21 21.42 14.85
#